data_AF-A0A1G3QLG1-F1
#
_entry.id   AF-A0A1G3QLG1-F1
#
_cell.length_a   1.000
_cell.length_b   1.000
_cell.length_c   1.000
_cell.angle_alpha   90.00
_cell.angle_beta   90.00
_cell.angle_gamma   90.00
#
_symmetry.space_group_name_H-M   'P 1'
#
loop_
_entity.id
_entity.type
_entity.pdbx_description
1 polymer ?
#
loop_
_entity_poly.entity_id
_entity_poly.type
_entity_poly.pdbx_seq_one_letter_code
_entity_poly.pdbx_strand_id
1 'polypeptide(L)' 'MGISIGLVGLGAFGSEFAPLFKAHPLVDRIALCDREPERVARFARMPSFQAKFRASDAYASLDEICRADSTHSC' A
#
# COMPACT_ATOMS: atom_id res chain seq x y z
N MET A 1 9.80 3.37 -14.64
CA MET A 1 8.36 3.56 -14.87
C MET A 1 7.64 2.29 -14.46
N GLY A 2 7.35 2.19 -13.18
CA GLY A 2 6.45 1.19 -12.62
C GLY A 2 5.08 1.79 -12.33
N ILE A 3 4.15 0.94 -11.90
CA ILE A 3 2.81 1.33 -11.50
C ILE A 3 2.77 1.67 -10.01
N SER A 4 1.86 2.57 -9.65
CA SER A 4 1.42 2.72 -8.25
C SER A 4 0.25 1.78 -8.00
N ILE A 5 0.26 1.07 -6.88
CA ILE A 5 -0.80 0.11 -6.53
C ILE A 5 -1.36 0.38 -5.14
N GLY A 6 -2.68 0.29 -5.00
CA GLY A 6 -3.37 0.32 -3.71
C GLY A 6 -3.88 -1.07 -3.34
N LEU A 7 -3.59 -1.53 -2.12
CA LEU A 7 -4.12 -2.77 -1.57
C LEU A 7 -5.23 -2.45 -0.57
N VAL A 8 -6.47 -2.80 -0.94
CA VAL A 8 -7.66 -2.60 -0.10
C VAL A 8 -8.09 -3.94 0.48
N GLY A 9 -8.05 -4.05 1.81
CA GLY A 9 -8.28 -5.29 2.55
C GLY A 9 -6.98 -6.07 2.77
N LEU A 10 -6.49 -6.00 4.00
CA LEU A 10 -5.23 -6.60 4.49
C LEU A 10 -5.51 -7.71 5.51
N GLY A 11 -6.66 -8.39 5.36
CA GLY A 11 -6.96 -9.64 6.07
C GLY A 11 -6.07 -10.80 5.62
N ALA A 12 -6.36 -12.02 6.08
CA ALA A 12 -5.52 -13.19 5.85
C ALA A 12 -5.15 -13.41 4.36
N PHE A 13 -6.11 -13.25 3.46
CA PHE A 13 -5.88 -13.42 2.03
C PHE A 13 -5.15 -12.24 1.38
N GLY A 14 -5.64 -11.01 1.55
CA GLY A 14 -5.06 -9.83 0.90
C GLY A 14 -3.62 -9.54 1.33
N SER A 15 -3.26 -9.94 2.55
CA SER A 15 -1.92 -9.82 3.12
C SER A 15 -0.84 -10.54 2.31
N GLU A 16 -1.17 -11.67 1.69
CA GLU A 16 -0.22 -12.50 0.95
C GLU A 16 0.31 -11.80 -0.31
N PHE A 17 -0.46 -10.85 -0.85
CA PHE A 17 -0.07 -10.10 -2.04
C PHE A 17 0.85 -8.92 -1.74
N ALA A 18 0.82 -8.39 -0.52
CA ALA A 18 1.58 -7.19 -0.19
C ALA A 18 3.11 -7.41 -0.38
N PRO A 19 3.73 -8.52 0.08
CA PRO A 19 5.14 -8.79 -0.17
C PRO A 19 5.46 -8.97 -1.67
N LEU A 20 4.54 -9.57 -2.44
CA LEU A 20 4.72 -9.81 -3.88
C LEU A 20 4.85 -8.49 -4.64
N PHE A 21 3.90 -7.57 -4.44
CA PHE A 21 3.95 -6.26 -5.08
C PHE A 21 5.12 -5.42 -4.58
N LYS A 22 5.48 -5.54 -3.30
CA LYS A 22 6.67 -4.88 -2.75
C LYS A 22 7.95 -5.35 -3.44
N ALA A 23 8.07 -6.64 -3.74
CA ALA A 23 9.23 -7.20 -4.43
C ALA A 23 9.25 -6.89 -5.94
N HIS A 24 8.10 -6.61 -6.56
CA HIS A 24 7.99 -6.53 -8.01
C HIS A 24 8.70 -5.30 -8.60
N PRO A 25 9.63 -5.44 -9.56
CA PRO A 25 10.45 -4.32 -10.06
C PRO A 25 9.66 -3.25 -10.83
N LEU A 26 8.48 -3.59 -11.34
CA LEU A 26 7.58 -2.64 -12.03
C LEU A 26 6.50 -2.04 -11.11
N VAL A 27 6.65 -2.16 -9.79
CA VAL A 27 5.81 -1.46 -8.81
C VAL A 27 6.68 -0.42 -8.12
N ASP A 28 6.33 0.86 -8.26
CA ASP A 28 7.13 1.96 -7.70
C ASP A 28 6.61 2.39 -6.32
N ARG A 29 5.30 2.30 -6.10
CA ARG A 29 4.63 2.76 -4.88
C ARG A 29 3.52 1.80 -4.46
N ILE A 30 3.37 1.63 -3.14
CA ILE A 30 2.31 0.83 -2.53
C ILE A 30 1.55 1.69 -1.54
N ALA A 31 0.24 1.77 -1.74
CA ALA A 31 -0.73 2.25 -0.77
C ALA A 31 -1.43 1.08 -0.06
N LEU A 32 -1.74 1.27 1.21
CA LEU A 32 -2.37 0.27 2.08
C LEU A 32 -3.67 0.83 2.63
N CYS A 33 -4.74 0.05 2.53
CA CYS A 33 -6.06 0.44 3.02
C CYS A 33 -6.72 -0.72 3.75
N ASP A 34 -7.11 -0.50 5.01
CA ASP A 34 -7.93 -1.42 5.78
C ASP A 34 -8.69 -0.62 6.85
N ARG A 35 -9.88 -1.11 7.25
CA ARG A 35 -10.65 -0.53 8.35
C ARG A 35 -10.01 -0.83 9.71
N GLU A 36 -9.29 -1.94 9.79
CA GLU A 36 -8.53 -2.37 10.94
C GLU A 36 -7.11 -1.74 10.90
N PRO A 37 -6.85 -0.65 11.66
CA PRO A 37 -5.62 0.13 11.55
C PRO A 37 -4.36 -0.69 11.89
N GLU A 38 -4.50 -1.72 12.74
CA GLU A 38 -3.41 -2.63 13.09
C GLU A 38 -2.90 -3.42 11.88
N ARG A 39 -3.74 -3.70 10.88
CA ARG A 39 -3.36 -4.44 9.68
C ARG A 39 -2.50 -3.60 8.75
N VAL A 40 -2.85 -2.32 8.61
CA VAL A 40 -2.00 -1.34 7.91
C VAL A 40 -0.70 -1.14 8.69
N ALA A 41 -0.78 -0.94 10.01
CA ALA A 41 0.39 -0.70 10.87
C ALA A 41 1.40 -1.85 10.82
N ARG A 42 0.93 -3.10 10.70
CA ARG A 42 1.81 -4.28 10.55
C ARG A 42 2.79 -4.12 9.39
N PHE A 43 2.31 -3.71 8.22
CA PHE A 43 3.17 -3.50 7.05
C PHE A 43 3.86 -2.13 7.08
N ALA A 44 3.17 -1.08 7.52
CA ALA A 44 3.72 0.27 7.60
C ALA A 44 4.94 0.38 8.54
N ARG A 45 5.08 -0.54 9.50
CA ARG A 45 6.25 -0.60 10.41
C ARG A 45 7.35 -1.55 9.92
N MET A 46 7.11 -2.34 8.88
CA MET A 46 8.12 -3.25 8.35
C MET A 46 9.21 -2.46 7.62
N PRO A 47 10.50 -2.62 7.98
CA PRO A 47 11.60 -1.97 7.28
C PRO A 47 11.65 -2.33 5.79
N SER A 48 11.26 -3.57 5.45
CA SER A 48 11.21 -4.04 4.08
C SER A 48 10.19 -3.32 3.20
N PHE A 49 9.16 -2.71 3.79
CA PHE A 49 8.12 -1.97 3.06
C PHE A 49 8.46 -0.50 2.81
N GLN A 50 9.34 0.10 3.62
CA GLN A 50 9.68 1.53 3.54
C GLN A 50 10.26 1.96 2.19
N ALA A 51 10.80 1.02 1.42
CA ALA A 51 11.32 1.29 0.08
C ALA A 51 10.24 1.73 -0.93
N LYS A 52 8.98 1.34 -0.72
CA LYS A 52 7.86 1.61 -1.65
C LYS A 52 6.58 2.11 -0.98
N PHE A 53 6.55 2.12 0.34
CA PHE A 53 5.43 2.59 1.15
C PHE A 53 5.80 3.91 1.83
N ARG A 54 4.89 4.89 1.81
CA ARG A 54 5.00 6.14 2.57
C ARG A 54 3.90 6.18 3.61
N ALA A 55 4.15 6.83 4.75
CA ALA A 55 3.15 6.95 5.82
C ALA A 55 1.86 7.68 5.36
N SER A 56 1.96 8.56 4.36
CA SER A 56 0.82 9.22 3.70
C SER A 56 -0.08 8.27 2.89
N ASP A 57 0.38 7.06 2.61
CA ASP A 57 -0.27 6.10 1.73
C ASP A 57 -1.04 5.03 2.53
N ALA A 58 -1.35 5.35 3.79
CA ALA A 58 -2.22 4.59 4.68
C ALA A 58 -3.62 5.22 4.68
N TYR A 59 -4.62 4.43 4.29
CA TYR A 59 -6.02 4.86 4.17
C TYR A 59 -6.93 3.99 5.03
N ALA A 60 -8.04 4.57 5.52
CA ALA A 60 -9.01 3.87 6.35
C ALA A 60 -10.29 3.47 5.60
N SER A 61 -10.46 3.96 4.36
CA SER A 61 -11.62 3.65 3.52
C SER A 61 -11.28 3.60 2.03
N LEU A 62 -12.14 2.88 1.29
CA LEU A 62 -12.07 2.80 -0.17
C LEU A 62 -12.18 4.19 -0.82
N ASP A 63 -13.05 5.05 -0.32
CA ASP A 63 -13.25 6.39 -0.87
C ASP A 63 -11.99 7.26 -0.70
N GLU A 64 -11.31 7.17 0.44
CA GLU A 64 -10.06 7.91 0.69
C GLU A 64 -8.95 7.49 -0.29
N ILE A 65 -8.72 6.18 -0.46
CA ILE A 65 -7.68 5.68 -1.37
C ILE A 65 -8.02 5.95 -2.84
N CYS A 66 -9.30 5.95 -3.23
CA CYS A 66 -9.71 6.30 -4.60
C CYS A 66 -9.61 7.80 -4.90
N ARG A 67 -9.72 8.66 -3.88
CA ARG A 67 -9.45 10.10 -4.01
C ARG A 67 -7.98 10.44 -3.99
N ALA A 68 -7.14 9.53 -3.49
CA ALA A 68 -5.70 9.72 -3.51
C ALA A 68 -5.22 9.80 -4.94
N ASP A 69 -4.55 10.90 -5.27
CA ASP A 69 -4.03 11.09 -6.61
C ASP A 69 -2.98 10.02 -6.91
N SER A 70 -3.23 9.28 -7.99
CA SER A 70 -2.32 8.24 -8.50
C SER A 70 -1.14 8.86 -9.26
N THR A 71 -1.23 10.16 -9.59
CA THR A 71 -0.21 10.92 -10.31
C THR A 71 0.71 11.66 -9.34
N HIS A 72 1.69 10.96 -8.77
CA HIS A 72 2.94 11.65 -8.46
C HIS A 72 3.74 11.73 -9.77
N SER A 73 3.47 12.78 -10.56
CA SER A 73 4.38 13.24 -11.60
C SER A 73 5.73 13.57 -10.97
N CYS A 74 6.78 12.94 -11.52
CA CYS A 74 8.20 13.31 -11.49
C CYS A 74 8.86 13.55 -10.13
#